data_AF-A0A350CNM0-F1
#
_entry.id   AF-A0A350CNM0-F1
#
_cell.length_a   1.000
_cell.length_b   1.000
_cell.length_c   1.000
_cell.angle_alpha   90.00
_cell.angle_beta   90.00
_cell.angle_gamma   90.00
#
_symmetry.space_group_name_H-M   'P 1'
#
loop_
_entity.id
_entity.type
_entity.pdbx_description
1 polymer ?
#
loop_
_entity_poly.entity_id
_entity_poly.type
_entity_poly.pdbx_seq_one_letter_code
_entity_poly.pdbx_strand_id
1 'polypeptide(L)'
;MNAATAVEFDTELLERNRHLRTDRTTFPLRGDEDVVGLRKHVRERAVAIGLSLVDQTKLVTAASELGRNTIKYGGGGEVHLDKLADGFRNGIGLLFVDNGPGIADLEQALRDGYTTGGGLGLGL
;
A
#
# COMPACT_ATOMS: atom_id res chain seq x y z
N MET A 1 7.66 -10.84 23.65
CA MET A 1 6.57 -10.90 22.64
C MET A 1 6.89 -12.11 21.77
N ASN A 2 6.04 -13.13 21.79
CA ASN A 2 6.27 -14.42 21.14
C ASN A 2 5.91 -14.31 19.65
N ALA A 3 6.72 -14.88 18.75
CA ALA A 3 6.45 -15.00 17.32
C ALA A 3 5.13 -15.74 16.99
N ALA A 4 4.49 -16.40 17.97
CA ALA A 4 3.29 -17.21 17.80
C ALA A 4 1.96 -16.45 17.62
N THR A 5 1.94 -15.10 17.58
CA THR A 5 0.72 -14.31 17.31
C THR A 5 0.80 -13.46 16.04
N ALA A 6 1.90 -13.54 15.29
CA ALA A 6 1.90 -12.99 13.93
C ALA A 6 0.99 -13.88 13.08
N VAL A 7 -0.09 -13.32 12.55
CA VAL A 7 -0.83 -13.98 11.46
C VAL A 7 0.13 -14.00 10.29
N GLU A 8 0.66 -15.17 9.93
CA GLU A 8 1.30 -15.33 8.62
C GLU A 8 0.19 -15.04 7.59
N PHE A 9 0.32 -13.90 6.91
CA PHE A 9 -0.59 -13.50 5.83
C PHE A 9 -0.33 -14.38 4.60
N ASP A 10 -0.58 -15.68 4.72
CA ASP A 10 -0.57 -16.63 3.61
C ASP A 10 -1.94 -16.58 2.92
N THR A 11 -2.23 -15.44 2.29
CA THR A 11 -3.45 -15.26 1.52
C THR A 11 -3.18 -15.66 0.08
N GLU A 12 -4.08 -16.45 -0.52
CA GLU A 12 -4.01 -16.73 -1.97
C GLU A 12 -3.87 -15.44 -2.80
N LEU A 13 -4.38 -14.31 -2.30
CA LEU A 13 -4.32 -13.02 -2.97
C LEU A 13 -2.88 -12.49 -3.16
N LEU A 14 -2.00 -12.75 -2.21
CA LEU A 14 -0.57 -12.42 -2.31
C LEU A 14 0.18 -13.44 -3.17
N GLU A 15 -0.23 -14.70 -3.09
CA GLU A 15 0.44 -15.82 -3.77
C GLU A 15 0.11 -15.95 -5.25
N ARG A 16 -1.15 -15.70 -5.64
CA ARG A 16 -1.67 -15.99 -7.00
C ARG A 16 -0.84 -15.38 -8.11
N ASN A 17 -0.26 -14.22 -7.83
CA ASN A 17 0.50 -13.42 -8.80
C ASN A 17 1.93 -13.13 -8.32
N ARG A 18 2.44 -13.89 -7.34
CA ARG A 18 3.80 -13.68 -6.82
C ARG A 18 4.85 -13.77 -7.93
N HIS A 19 4.67 -14.68 -8.88
CA HIS A 19 5.56 -14.84 -10.04
C HIS A 19 5.56 -13.64 -11.00
N LEU A 20 4.54 -12.77 -10.96
CA LEU A 20 4.49 -11.54 -11.74
C LEU A 20 5.22 -10.38 -11.06
N ARG A 21 5.54 -10.50 -9.77
CA ARG A 21 6.20 -9.46 -8.97
C ARG A 21 7.71 -9.59 -9.11
N THR A 22 8.36 -8.54 -9.59
CA THR A 22 9.82 -8.43 -9.69
C THR A 22 10.29 -7.11 -9.09
N ASP A 23 11.61 -6.96 -8.93
CA ASP A 23 12.26 -5.69 -8.54
C ASP A 23 11.64 -5.03 -7.29
N ARG A 24 11.38 -5.86 -6.26
CA ARG A 24 10.82 -5.39 -4.99
C ARG A 24 11.77 -4.40 -4.32
N THR A 25 11.21 -3.28 -3.88
CA THR A 25 11.88 -2.38 -2.93
C THR A 25 10.99 -2.21 -1.71
N THR A 26 11.58 -2.31 -0.52
CA THR A 26 10.87 -2.15 0.75
C THR A 26 11.23 -0.81 1.37
N PHE A 27 10.23 -0.07 1.83
CA PHE A 27 10.41 1.19 2.56
C PHE A 27 9.77 1.08 3.96
N PRO A 28 10.43 1.60 5.01
CA PRO A 28 9.78 1.73 6.30
C PRO A 28 8.64 2.76 6.24
N LEU A 29 7.66 2.62 7.12
CA LEU A 29 6.59 3.58 7.35
C LEU A 29 6.49 3.87 8.85
N ARG A 30 7.27 4.85 9.31
CA ARG A 30 7.39 5.26 10.72
C ARG A 30 6.88 6.68 10.97
N GLY A 31 6.82 7.51 9.94
CA GLY A 31 6.32 8.87 10.03
C GLY A 31 6.04 9.52 8.67
N ASP A 32 5.58 10.77 8.71
CA ASP A 32 5.17 11.52 7.52
C ASP A 32 6.27 11.69 6.46
N GLU A 33 7.53 11.74 6.89
CA GLU A 33 8.70 11.79 6.01
C GLU A 33 8.83 10.54 5.12
N ASP A 34 8.51 9.36 5.65
CA ASP A 34 8.51 8.12 4.89
C ASP A 34 7.40 8.12 3.83
N VAL A 35 6.24 8.72 4.14
CA VAL A 35 5.14 8.87 3.17
C VAL A 35 5.55 9.81 2.04
N VAL A 36 6.29 10.89 2.33
CA VAL A 36 6.84 11.78 1.30
C VAL A 36 7.83 11.02 0.39
N GLY A 37 8.72 10.22 0.99
CA GLY A 37 9.65 9.35 0.26
C GLY A 37 8.92 8.34 -0.62
N LEU A 38 7.91 7.66 -0.08
CA LEU A 38 7.06 6.70 -0.80
C LEU A 38 6.42 7.34 -2.03
N ARG A 39 5.80 8.53 -1.88
CA ARG A 39 5.16 9.25 -2.99
C ARG A 39 6.14 9.51 -4.13
N LYS A 40 7.37 9.90 -3.81
CA LYS A 40 8.42 10.13 -4.80
C LYS A 40 8.73 8.85 -5.57
N HIS A 41 9.00 7.74 -4.87
CA HIS A 41 9.34 6.47 -5.50
C HIS A 41 8.19 5.87 -6.32
N VAL A 42 6.95 5.95 -5.82
CA VAL A 42 5.76 5.51 -6.57
C VAL A 42 5.60 6.34 -7.84
N ARG A 43 5.77 7.67 -7.77
CA ARG A 43 5.68 8.53 -8.94
C ARG A 43 6.77 8.22 -9.97
N GLU A 44 8.00 8.02 -9.53
CA GLU A 44 9.13 7.66 -10.39
C GLU A 44 8.84 6.36 -11.15
N ARG A 45 8.36 5.31 -10.46
CA ARG A 45 7.98 4.06 -11.12
C ARG A 45 6.80 4.23 -12.06
N ALA A 46 5.78 5.01 -11.68
CA ALA A 46 4.59 5.26 -12.48
C ALA A 46 4.93 5.96 -13.80
N VAL A 47 5.83 6.93 -13.76
CA VAL A 47 6.38 7.59 -14.96
C VAL A 47 7.17 6.59 -15.80
N ALA A 48 8.04 5.78 -15.17
CA ALA A 48 8.89 4.83 -15.88
C ALA A 48 8.11 3.77 -16.66
N ILE A 49 6.92 3.37 -16.19
CA ILE A 49 6.05 2.41 -16.92
C ILE A 49 5.03 3.10 -17.85
N GLY A 50 5.06 4.43 -17.96
CA GLY A 50 4.22 5.19 -18.89
C GLY A 50 2.75 5.34 -18.46
N LEU A 51 2.44 5.33 -17.16
CA LEU A 51 1.07 5.62 -16.69
C LEU A 51 0.65 7.04 -17.07
N SER A 52 -0.63 7.23 -17.37
CA SER A 52 -1.21 8.56 -17.63
C SER A 52 -1.05 9.47 -16.40
N LEU A 53 -1.00 10.79 -16.59
CA LEU A 53 -0.89 11.72 -15.47
C LEU A 53 -2.04 11.57 -14.45
N VAL A 54 -3.23 11.21 -14.94
CA VAL A 54 -4.40 10.92 -14.10
C VAL A 54 -4.15 9.69 -13.24
N ASP A 55 -3.67 8.59 -13.84
CA ASP A 55 -3.43 7.34 -13.11
C ASP A 55 -2.23 7.45 -12.17
N GLN A 56 -1.20 8.21 -12.53
CA GLN A 56 -0.11 8.57 -11.63
C GLN A 56 -0.65 9.28 -10.38
N THR A 57 -1.55 10.24 -10.56
CA THR A 57 -2.14 11.00 -9.45
C THR A 57 -2.97 10.09 -8.55
N LYS A 58 -3.83 9.24 -9.13
CA LYS A 58 -4.63 8.26 -8.37
C LYS A 58 -3.75 7.33 -7.55
N LEU A 59 -2.72 6.75 -8.17
CA LEU A 59 -1.82 5.81 -7.51
C LEU A 59 -1.03 6.46 -6.37
N VAL A 60 -0.48 7.66 -6.59
CA VAL A 60 0.25 8.40 -5.56
C VAL A 60 -0.66 8.80 -4.40
N THR A 61 -1.89 9.21 -4.67
CA THR A 61 -2.88 9.51 -3.63
C THR A 61 -3.20 8.26 -2.82
N ALA A 62 -3.56 7.15 -3.47
CA ALA A 62 -3.85 5.89 -2.78
C ALA A 62 -2.66 5.41 -1.93
N ALA A 63 -1.44 5.49 -2.46
CA ALA A 63 -0.23 5.15 -1.71
C ALA A 63 -0.03 6.05 -0.47
N SER A 64 -0.40 7.32 -0.56
CA SER A 64 -0.29 8.27 0.56
C SER A 64 -1.31 7.96 1.66
N GLU A 65 -2.56 7.69 1.28
CA GLU A 65 -3.63 7.37 2.23
C GLU A 65 -3.33 6.05 2.94
N LEU A 66 -2.96 5.00 2.19
CA LEU A 66 -2.60 3.71 2.79
C LEU A 66 -1.34 3.83 3.68
N GLY A 67 -0.31 4.56 3.24
CA GLY A 67 0.88 4.79 4.06
C GLY A 67 0.57 5.51 5.37
N ARG A 68 -0.31 6.52 5.33
CA ARG A 68 -0.78 7.21 6.54
C ARG A 68 -1.62 6.30 7.44
N ASN A 69 -2.44 5.43 6.86
CA ASN A 69 -3.24 4.47 7.63
C ASN A 69 -2.34 3.46 8.35
N THR A 70 -1.33 2.90 7.68
CA THR A 70 -0.31 2.02 8.28
C THR A 70 0.38 2.70 9.47
N ILE A 71 0.69 4.00 9.38
CA ILE A 71 1.31 4.74 10.49
C ILE A 71 0.30 5.01 11.61
N LYS A 72 -0.84 5.65 11.28
CA LYS A 72 -1.78 6.19 12.26
C LYS A 72 -2.58 5.11 12.98
N TYR A 73 -3.04 4.11 12.25
CA TYR A 73 -3.90 3.04 12.79
C TYR A 73 -3.10 1.75 13.03
N GLY A 74 -2.10 1.49 12.20
CA GLY A 74 -1.22 0.32 12.32
C GLY A 74 -0.09 0.45 13.34
N GLY A 75 0.23 1.67 13.79
CA GLY A 75 1.39 1.94 14.65
C GLY A 75 2.73 1.95 13.91
N GLY A 76 2.69 2.03 12.58
CA GLY A 76 3.84 1.93 11.69
C GLY A 76 3.99 0.54 11.08
N GLY A 77 4.90 0.43 10.12
CA GLY A 77 5.09 -0.80 9.36
C GLY A 77 6.04 -0.62 8.19
N GLU A 78 5.73 -1.28 7.09
CA GLU A 78 6.49 -1.20 5.86
C GLU A 78 5.59 -1.28 4.62
N VAL A 79 6.14 -0.82 3.50
CA VAL A 79 5.52 -0.97 2.19
C VAL A 79 6.47 -1.67 1.23
N HIS A 80 5.96 -2.66 0.52
CA HIS A 80 6.66 -3.33 -0.57
C HIS A 80 6.17 -2.76 -1.90
N LEU A 81 7.11 -2.20 -2.66
CA LEU A 81 6.88 -1.66 -3.99
C LEU A 81 7.45 -2.63 -5.04
N ASP A 82 6.56 -3.32 -5.73
CA ASP A 82 6.87 -4.31 -6.75
C ASP A 82 6.67 -3.74 -8.15
N LYS A 83 7.50 -4.18 -9.09
CA LYS A 83 7.13 -4.15 -10.51
C LYS A 83 6.26 -5.37 -10.80
N LEU A 84 5.19 -5.17 -11.56
CA LEU A 84 4.35 -6.26 -12.06
C LEU A 84 4.63 -6.45 -13.55
N ALA A 85 4.87 -7.68 -14.00
CA ALA A 85 5.03 -7.99 -15.41
C ALA A 85 4.45 -9.36 -15.75
N ASP A 86 3.55 -9.42 -16.74
CA ASP A 86 3.01 -10.67 -17.31
C ASP A 86 3.51 -10.93 -18.75
N GLY A 87 4.64 -10.30 -19.10
CA GLY A 87 5.25 -10.33 -20.44
C GLY A 87 4.72 -9.23 -21.36
N PHE A 88 3.40 -9.05 -21.45
CA PHE A 88 2.78 -8.06 -22.33
C PHE A 88 2.47 -6.74 -21.63
N ARG A 89 2.17 -6.78 -20.33
CA ARG A 89 1.79 -5.61 -19.54
C ARG A 89 2.78 -5.41 -18.41
N ASN A 90 3.07 -4.14 -18.13
CA ASN A 90 3.83 -3.70 -16.96
C ASN A 90 2.88 -2.97 -16.00
N GLY A 91 3.11 -3.14 -14.71
CA GLY A 91 2.32 -2.51 -13.65
C GLY A 91 3.14 -2.26 -12.40
N ILE A 92 2.46 -1.70 -11.40
CA ILE A 92 3.04 -1.40 -10.08
C ILE A 92 2.17 -2.09 -9.03
N GLY A 93 2.82 -2.83 -8.13
CA GLY A 93 2.19 -3.42 -6.96
C GLY A 93 2.66 -2.71 -5.71
N LEU A 94 1.72 -2.36 -4.83
CA LEU A 94 2.00 -1.85 -3.49
C LEU A 94 1.38 -2.79 -2.48
N LEU A 95 2.17 -3.23 -1.49
CA LEU A 95 1.69 -4.01 -0.35
C LEU A 95 2.09 -3.27 0.92
N PHE A 96 1.10 -2.88 1.71
CA PHE A 96 1.31 -2.24 3.01
C PHE A 96 1.13 -3.28 4.11
N VAL A 97 2.05 -3.32 5.06
CA VAL A 97 2.06 -4.29 6.16
C VAL A 97 2.26 -3.55 7.47
N ASP A 98 1.32 -3.69 8.39
CA ASP A 98 1.44 -3.28 9.78
C ASP A 98 1.08 -4.44 10.72
N ASN A 99 1.41 -4.28 12.00
CA ASN A 99 1.03 -5.21 13.06
C ASN A 99 0.06 -4.53 14.05
N GLY A 100 -0.78 -3.64 13.53
CA GLY A 100 -1.77 -2.92 14.31
C GLY A 100 -2.89 -3.82 14.84
N PRO A 101 -3.89 -3.24 15.53
CA PRO A 101 -5.01 -3.98 16.10
C PRO A 101 -5.94 -4.60 15.04
N GLY A 102 -5.72 -4.34 13.75
CA GLY A 102 -6.59 -4.73 12.66
C GLY A 102 -7.83 -3.83 12.54
N ILE A 103 -8.72 -4.19 11.61
CA ILE A 103 -9.97 -3.46 11.35
C ILE A 103 -11.12 -4.27 11.97
N ALA A 104 -11.78 -3.71 12.98
CA ALA A 104 -12.83 -4.42 13.73
C ALA A 104 -14.10 -4.67 12.88
N ASP A 105 -14.48 -3.71 12.03
CA ASP A 105 -15.59 -3.82 11.09
C ASP A 105 -15.11 -3.40 9.70
N LEU A 106 -14.79 -4.40 8.87
CA LEU A 106 -14.25 -4.20 7.53
C LEU A 106 -15.28 -3.57 6.58
N GLU A 107 -16.56 -3.92 6.72
CA GLU A 107 -17.62 -3.36 5.88
C GLU A 107 -17.83 -1.89 6.17
N GLN A 108 -17.76 -1.48 7.44
CA GLN A 108 -17.85 -0.08 7.83
C GLN A 108 -16.63 0.72 7.34
N ALA A 109 -15.43 0.14 7.41
CA ALA A 109 -14.21 0.82 7.01
C ALA A 109 -14.09 1.03 5.48
N LEU A 110 -14.73 0.17 4.68
CA LEU A 110 -14.80 0.26 3.22
C LEU A 110 -15.97 1.13 2.71
N ARG A 111 -16.84 1.66 3.58
CA ARG A 111 -17.90 2.57 3.15
C ARG A 111 -17.33 3.95 2.83
N ASP A 112 -17.62 4.42 1.62
CA ASP A 112 -17.39 5.81 1.19
C ASP A 112 -17.91 6.80 2.25
N GLY A 113 -17.07 7.77 2.62
CA GLY A 113 -17.39 8.79 3.62
C GLY A 113 -17.12 8.42 5.09
N TYR A 114 -16.76 7.17 5.43
CA TYR A 114 -16.27 6.84 6.78
C TYR A 114 -14.83 7.35 6.96
N THR A 115 -14.71 8.65 7.19
CA THR A 115 -13.42 9.30 7.47
C THR A 115 -13.21 9.40 8.98
N THR A 116 -12.19 8.73 9.50
CA THR A 116 -11.69 8.96 10.87
C THR A 116 -10.59 10.03 10.92
N GLY A 117 -10.35 10.70 9.78
CA GLY A 117 -9.45 11.84 9.60
C GLY A 117 -9.66 12.42 8.20
N GLY A 118 -9.62 13.75 8.05
CA GLY A 118 -10.08 14.52 6.89
C GLY A 118 -9.32 14.34 5.57
N GLY A 119 -9.13 13.11 5.10
CA GLY A 119 -8.75 12.76 3.74
C GLY A 119 -9.94 12.83 2.77
N LEU A 120 -9.72 12.45 1.51
CA LEU A 120 -10.66 12.62 0.39
C LEU A 120 -12.00 11.85 0.49
N GLY A 121 -12.23 11.07 1.54
CA GLY A 121 -13.53 10.43 1.79
C GLY A 121 -13.85 9.22 0.92
N LEU A 122 -12.85 8.56 0.34
CA LEU A 122 -13.01 7.38 -0.52
C LEU A 122 -13.08 6.05 0.25
N GLY A 123 -13.30 6.08 1.57
CA GLY A 123 -13.17 4.89 2.44
C GLY A 123 -11.70 4.49 2.63
N LEU A 124 -11.47 3.25 3.11
CA LEU A 124 -10.21 2.53 2.91
C LEU A 124 -9.94 2.28 1.42
#